data_AF-A0A8S4GK29-F1
#
_entry.id   AF-A0A8S4GK29-F1
#
_cell.length_a   1.000
_cell.length_b   1.000
_cell.length_c   1.000
_cell.angle_alpha   90.00
_cell.angle_beta   90.00
_cell.angle_gamma   90.00
#
_symmetry.space_group_name_H-M   'P 1'
#
loop_
_entity.id
_entity.type
_entity.pdbx_description
1 polymer ?
#
loop_
_entity_poly.entity_id
_entity_poly.type
_entity_poly.pdbx_seq_one_letter_code
_entity_poly.pdbx_strand_id
1 'polypeptide(L)'
;MAATDTKAEAPAATAMLSGFSVNVSHQELDRIVDEIEQLYFNQSEQWLALEPVRNFVMATLGYEDAAELEDALKGPFVEFLQKLPCVVMRTNDEGALEYRVKLEGEDAKPASTLRLRVTQPSDLWRVCMRSPSSSVRIPELEFEVGSENKRVIDSIYNHVSRMIFNLSRYASLPGQLTDEDREKIQSTVSDLEGLLDLKHAWTWEVVDPTGMSEVQPMDDVEVVPLEMK
;
A
#
# COMPACT_ATOMS: atom_id res chain seq x y z
N MET A 1 -33.38 17.70 37.70
CA MET A 1 -33.32 16.58 36.74
C MET A 1 -32.35 16.97 35.66
N ALA A 2 -31.08 16.57 35.81
CA ALA A 2 -30.02 16.89 34.86
C ALA A 2 -29.99 15.80 33.78
N ALA A 3 -29.96 16.23 32.52
CA ALA A 3 -29.80 15.39 31.35
C ALA A 3 -28.39 14.79 31.33
N THR A 4 -28.29 13.48 31.18
CA THR A 4 -27.04 12.76 30.94
C THR A 4 -26.79 12.70 29.44
N ASP A 5 -25.93 13.59 28.96
CA ASP A 5 -25.28 13.49 27.65
C ASP A 5 -24.43 12.21 27.59
N THR A 6 -24.89 11.24 26.80
CA THR A 6 -24.10 10.05 26.47
C THR A 6 -23.27 10.37 25.25
N LYS A 7 -22.00 10.76 25.48
CA LYS A 7 -21.01 10.97 24.44
C LYS A 7 -20.74 9.62 23.76
N ALA A 8 -21.21 9.46 22.52
CA ALA A 8 -20.94 8.27 21.73
C ALA A 8 -19.42 8.16 21.49
N GLU A 9 -18.81 7.11 22.05
CA GLU A 9 -17.46 6.68 21.70
C GLU A 9 -17.44 6.27 20.23
N ALA A 10 -16.53 6.87 19.46
CA ALA A 10 -16.22 6.43 18.11
C ALA A 10 -15.60 5.02 18.15
N PRO A 11 -15.89 4.14 17.18
CA PRO A 11 -15.42 2.76 17.20
C PRO A 11 -13.89 2.71 17.06
N ALA A 12 -13.26 1.75 17.76
CA ALA A 12 -11.82 1.53 17.86
C ALA A 12 -11.05 1.42 16.52
N ALA A 13 -11.76 1.23 15.39
CA ALA A 13 -11.17 1.26 14.05
C ALA A 13 -10.63 2.65 13.65
N THR A 14 -11.23 3.74 14.14
CA THR A 14 -10.81 5.13 13.85
C THR A 14 -9.50 5.49 14.57
N ALA A 15 -9.16 4.83 15.68
CA ALA A 15 -7.93 5.08 16.44
C ALA A 15 -6.68 4.41 15.85
N MET A 16 -6.84 3.40 15.00
CA MET A 16 -5.73 2.64 14.43
C MET A 16 -4.95 3.42 13.34
N LEU A 17 -5.59 4.42 12.71
CA LEU A 17 -5.04 5.11 11.53
C LEU A 17 -4.81 6.61 11.71
N SER A 18 -5.17 7.19 12.87
CA SER A 18 -4.62 8.49 13.28
C SER A 18 -3.09 8.47 13.42
N GLY A 19 -2.47 7.28 13.44
CA GLY A 19 -1.02 7.07 13.48
C GLY A 19 -0.31 6.91 12.13
N PHE A 20 -1.03 6.90 10.99
CA PHE A 20 -0.41 7.05 9.66
C PHE A 20 -0.63 8.45 9.09
N SER A 21 -1.66 9.15 9.56
CA SER A 21 -1.84 10.56 9.24
C SER A 21 -0.81 11.40 10.01
N VAL A 22 0.05 12.08 9.24
CA VAL A 22 0.93 13.21 9.61
C VAL A 22 2.43 12.84 9.79
N ASN A 23 3.20 13.06 8.72
CA ASN A 23 4.65 13.32 8.68
C ASN A 23 5.65 12.16 8.90
N VAL A 24 5.49 11.05 8.19
CA VAL A 24 6.66 10.26 7.72
C VAL A 24 6.89 10.60 6.25
N SER A 25 8.14 10.76 5.79
CA SER A 25 8.36 10.90 4.36
C SER A 25 7.99 9.57 3.70
N HIS A 26 6.99 9.59 2.80
CA HIS A 26 6.46 8.36 2.20
C HIS A 26 7.56 7.55 1.48
N GLN A 27 8.59 8.25 1.00
CA GLN A 27 9.79 7.64 0.43
C GLN A 27 10.58 6.77 1.43
N GLU A 28 10.62 7.13 2.71
CA GLU A 28 11.27 6.32 3.74
C GLU A 28 10.44 5.09 4.10
N LEU A 29 9.11 5.23 4.17
CA LEU A 29 8.22 4.08 4.39
C LEU A 29 8.34 3.07 3.25
N ASP A 30 8.31 3.52 2.00
CA ASP A 30 8.47 2.65 0.83
C ASP A 30 9.79 1.89 0.90
N ARG A 31 10.90 2.56 1.25
CA ARG A 31 12.20 1.91 1.40
C ARG A 31 12.22 0.88 2.53
N ILE A 32 11.62 1.20 3.68
CA ILE A 32 11.54 0.28 4.82
C ILE A 32 10.72 -0.96 4.45
N VAL A 33 9.55 -0.78 3.83
CA VAL A 33 8.71 -1.89 3.36
C VAL A 33 9.43 -2.71 2.31
N ASP A 34 10.06 -2.07 1.31
CA ASP A 34 10.82 -2.74 0.25
C ASP A 34 11.95 -3.60 0.84
N GLU A 35 12.69 -3.11 1.84
CA GLU A 35 13.77 -3.87 2.47
C GLU A 35 13.23 -5.04 3.30
N ILE A 36 12.13 -4.86 4.03
CA ILE A 36 11.48 -5.95 4.79
C ILE A 36 10.98 -7.04 3.84
N GLU A 37 10.37 -6.66 2.71
CA GLU A 37 9.90 -7.60 1.70
C GLU A 37 11.07 -8.30 0.98
N GLN A 38 12.14 -7.58 0.65
CA GLN A 38 13.34 -8.18 0.06
C GLN A 38 14.01 -9.18 1.00
N LEU A 39 14.14 -8.82 2.28
CA LEU A 39 14.69 -9.71 3.29
C LEU A 39 13.86 -11.00 3.39
N TYR A 40 12.53 -10.89 3.36
CA TYR A 40 11.63 -12.04 3.43
C TYR A 40 11.63 -12.87 2.13
N PHE A 41 11.59 -12.24 0.96
CA PHE A 41 11.64 -12.94 -0.34
C PHE A 41 12.89 -13.82 -0.47
N ASN A 42 14.01 -13.36 0.12
CA ASN A 42 15.27 -14.10 0.11
C ASN A 42 15.36 -15.19 1.21
N GLN A 43 14.44 -15.20 2.19
CA GLN A 43 14.45 -16.14 3.31
C GLN A 43 13.17 -16.98 3.31
N SER A 44 13.28 -18.13 2.64
CA SER A 44 12.25 -19.18 2.48
C SER A 44 11.34 -19.40 3.70
N GLU A 45 10.14 -18.82 3.65
CA GLU A 45 8.93 -19.16 4.43
C GLU A 45 9.05 -19.26 5.96
N GLN A 46 10.18 -18.86 6.54
CA GLN A 46 10.51 -19.07 7.94
C GLN A 46 10.09 -17.88 8.82
N TRP A 47 9.93 -18.15 10.11
CA TRP A 47 9.77 -17.13 11.13
C TRP A 47 11.11 -16.47 11.41
N LEU A 48 11.15 -15.14 11.40
CA LEU A 48 12.36 -14.37 11.64
C LEU A 48 12.25 -13.61 12.95
N ALA A 49 13.30 -13.69 13.77
CA ALA A 49 13.40 -12.88 14.98
C ALA A 49 13.41 -11.39 14.61
N LEU A 50 12.65 -10.59 15.36
CA LEU A 50 12.42 -9.18 15.05
C LEU A 50 13.71 -8.34 15.15
N GLU A 51 14.54 -8.62 16.16
CA GLU A 51 15.76 -7.87 16.45
C GLU A 51 16.77 -7.89 15.29
N PRO A 52 17.19 -9.06 14.75
CA PRO A 52 18.04 -9.12 13.56
C PRO A 52 17.48 -8.36 12.35
N VAL A 53 16.16 -8.37 12.17
CA VAL A 53 15.51 -7.69 11.04
C VAL A 53 15.51 -6.19 11.22
N ARG A 54 15.22 -5.68 12.42
CA ARG A 54 15.37 -4.25 12.72
C ARG A 54 16.81 -3.80 12.46
N ASN A 55 17.80 -4.57 12.93
CA ASN A 55 19.21 -4.27 12.71
C ASN A 55 19.60 -4.28 11.23
N PHE A 56 19.04 -5.20 10.44
CA PHE A 56 19.23 -5.23 9.00
C PHE A 56 18.66 -3.97 8.32
N VAL A 57 17.41 -3.61 8.62
CA VAL A 57 16.76 -2.41 8.07
C VAL A 57 17.55 -1.16 8.42
N MET A 58 18.01 -1.02 9.67
CA MET A 58 18.84 0.10 10.10
C MET A 58 20.15 0.17 9.31
N ALA A 59 20.87 -0.94 9.20
CA ALA A 59 22.14 -0.99 8.48
C ALA A 59 21.98 -0.70 6.97
N THR A 60 20.91 -1.18 6.35
CA THR A 60 20.66 -0.99 4.92
C THR A 60 20.23 0.43 4.58
N LEU A 61 19.40 1.03 5.43
CA LEU A 61 18.86 2.38 5.18
C LEU A 61 19.69 3.50 5.81
N GLY A 62 20.69 3.15 6.62
CA GLY A 62 21.64 4.09 7.20
C GLY A 62 21.18 4.75 8.50
N TYR A 63 20.27 4.11 9.25
CA TYR A 63 19.90 4.55 10.59
C TYR A 63 20.98 4.16 11.61
N GLU A 64 21.41 5.11 12.43
CA GLU A 64 22.48 4.95 13.42
C GLU A 64 22.04 4.07 14.61
N ASP A 65 20.79 4.22 15.04
CA ASP A 65 20.20 3.45 16.13
C ASP A 65 18.69 3.25 15.99
N ALA A 66 18.12 2.45 16.90
CA ALA A 66 16.69 2.13 16.91
C ALA A 66 15.81 3.36 17.18
N ALA A 67 16.32 4.36 17.91
CA ALA A 67 15.54 5.56 18.20
C ALA A 67 15.39 6.44 16.96
N GLU A 68 16.42 6.52 16.11
CA GLU A 68 16.34 7.22 14.82
C GLU A 68 15.34 6.56 13.87
N LEU A 69 15.39 5.23 13.75
CA LEU A 69 14.41 4.47 12.96
C LEU A 69 12.98 4.67 13.51
N GLU A 70 12.80 4.58 14.83
CA GLU A 70 11.47 4.74 15.45
C GLU A 70 10.95 6.18 15.40
N ASP A 71 11.83 7.19 15.40
CA ASP A 71 11.42 8.56 15.10
C ASP A 71 10.99 8.70 13.63
N ALA A 72 11.71 8.09 12.69
CA ALA A 72 11.31 8.06 11.29
C ALA A 72 9.93 7.37 11.12
N LEU A 73 9.69 6.27 11.84
CA LEU A 73 8.40 5.56 11.85
C LEU A 73 7.32 6.24 12.69
N LYS A 74 7.66 7.27 13.46
CA LYS A 74 6.81 7.95 14.44
C LYS A 74 6.16 6.96 15.43
N GLY A 75 6.91 5.93 15.81
CA GLY A 75 6.48 4.91 16.75
C GLY A 75 7.40 3.68 16.76
N PRO A 76 7.15 2.73 17.67
CA PRO A 76 7.95 1.51 17.79
C PRO A 76 7.94 0.69 16.51
N PHE A 77 9.09 0.10 16.15
CA PHE A 77 9.22 -0.74 14.94
C PHE A 77 8.22 -1.90 14.92
N VAL A 78 7.93 -2.47 16.09
CA VAL A 78 6.95 -3.55 16.23
C VAL A 78 5.53 -3.09 15.89
N GLU A 79 5.14 -1.88 16.30
CA GLU A 79 3.81 -1.34 16.02
C GLU A 79 3.67 -1.04 14.53
N PHE A 80 4.75 -0.57 13.89
CA PHE A 80 4.79 -0.40 12.44
C PHE A 80 4.54 -1.73 11.71
N LEU A 81 5.26 -2.80 12.06
CA LEU A 81 5.08 -4.11 11.43
C LEU A 81 3.67 -4.67 11.64
N GLN A 82 3.09 -4.51 12.84
CA GLN A 82 1.73 -4.98 13.13
C GLN A 82 0.66 -4.31 12.28
N LYS A 83 0.93 -3.11 11.77
CA LYS A 83 0.03 -2.39 10.89
C LYS A 83 0.10 -2.86 9.43
N LEU A 84 1.13 -3.63 9.06
CA LEU A 84 1.27 -4.16 7.71
C LEU A 84 0.34 -5.37 7.54
N PRO A 85 -0.63 -5.33 6.61
CA PRO A 85 -1.63 -6.40 6.45
C PRO A 85 -1.02 -7.76 6.03
N CYS A 86 0.20 -7.73 5.48
CA CYS A 86 0.94 -8.92 5.07
C CYS A 86 1.79 -9.53 6.17
N VAL A 87 1.94 -8.89 7.33
CA VAL A 87 2.82 -9.36 8.41
C VAL A 87 2.01 -10.13 9.45
N VAL A 88 2.50 -11.30 9.80
CA VAL A 88 2.03 -12.10 10.93
C VAL A 88 3.12 -12.08 12.00
N MET A 89 2.73 -11.85 13.25
CA MET A 89 3.65 -11.83 14.38
C MET A 89 3.28 -12.88 15.41
N ARG A 90 4.27 -13.42 16.10
CA ARG A 90 4.09 -14.29 17.26
C ARG A 90 5.21 -14.09 18.28
N THR A 91 4.98 -14.59 19.49
CA THR A 91 6.03 -14.82 20.47
C THR A 91 6.38 -16.31 20.45
N ASN A 92 7.66 -16.64 20.31
CA ASN A 92 8.12 -18.03 20.36
C ASN A 92 8.24 -18.53 21.81
N ASP A 93 8.56 -19.83 21.98
CA ASP A 93 8.64 -20.47 23.30
C ASP A 93 9.75 -19.88 24.20
N GLU A 94 10.73 -19.20 23.62
CA GLU A 94 11.82 -18.51 24.32
C GLU A 94 11.47 -17.06 24.71
N GLY A 95 10.27 -16.59 24.36
CA GLY A 95 9.80 -15.24 24.64
C GLY A 95 10.24 -14.19 23.61
N ALA A 96 10.89 -14.59 22.52
CA ALA A 96 11.30 -13.68 21.46
C ALA A 96 10.15 -13.39 20.48
N LEU A 97 10.04 -12.13 20.04
CA LEU A 97 9.10 -11.75 18.99
C LEU A 97 9.65 -12.16 17.62
N GLU A 98 8.82 -12.86 16.86
CA GLU A 98 9.08 -13.28 15.50
C GLU A 98 8.01 -12.72 14.57
N TYR A 99 8.41 -12.45 13.32
CA TYR A 99 7.48 -12.10 12.26
C TYR A 99 7.67 -13.01 11.04
N ARG A 100 6.62 -13.07 10.22
CA ARG A 100 6.59 -13.76 8.93
C ARG A 100 5.69 -12.97 7.98
N VAL A 101 6.03 -12.90 6.69
CA VAL A 101 5.13 -12.33 5.68
C VAL A 101 4.23 -13.44 5.13
N LYS A 102 2.92 -13.17 5.02
CA LYS A 102 1.94 -14.10 4.44
C LYS A 102 2.29 -14.44 3.00
N LEU A 103 2.26 -15.72 2.67
CA LEU A 103 2.50 -16.23 1.32
C LEU A 103 1.31 -15.97 0.40
N GLU A 104 1.54 -16.00 -0.91
CA GLU A 104 0.43 -15.96 -1.85
C GLU A 104 -0.50 -17.17 -1.66
N GLY A 105 -1.80 -16.91 -1.54
CA GLY A 105 -2.82 -17.94 -1.29
C GLY A 105 -3.06 -18.27 0.19
N GLU A 106 -2.22 -17.79 1.11
CA GLU A 106 -2.47 -17.89 2.54
C GLU A 106 -3.61 -16.92 2.93
N ASP A 107 -4.62 -17.40 3.66
CA ASP A 107 -5.86 -16.66 3.95
C ASP A 107 -6.60 -16.14 2.69
N ALA A 108 -6.47 -16.81 1.54
CA ALA A 108 -7.07 -16.37 0.29
C ALA A 108 -8.59 -16.12 0.43
N LYS A 109 -8.99 -14.85 0.31
CA LYS A 109 -10.39 -14.48 0.14
C LYS A 109 -10.81 -14.85 -1.29
N PRO A 110 -12.11 -14.99 -1.57
CA PRO A 110 -12.58 -15.15 -2.94
C PRO A 110 -11.99 -14.06 -3.85
N ALA A 111 -11.64 -14.46 -5.08
CA ALA A 111 -11.23 -13.55 -6.12
C ALA A 111 -12.22 -12.37 -6.18
N SER A 112 -11.72 -11.14 -6.10
CA SER A 112 -12.57 -9.96 -5.96
C SER A 112 -11.93 -8.71 -6.57
N THR A 113 -12.77 -7.74 -6.87
CA THR A 113 -12.40 -6.37 -7.19
C THR A 113 -12.70 -5.50 -5.98
N LEU A 114 -11.67 -4.86 -5.43
CA LEU A 114 -11.84 -3.77 -4.48
C LEU A 114 -12.12 -2.50 -5.27
N ARG A 115 -13.22 -1.80 -5.00
CA ARG A 115 -13.59 -0.56 -5.64
C ARG A 115 -13.76 0.54 -4.60
N LEU A 116 -12.98 1.61 -4.74
CA LEU A 116 -13.07 2.80 -3.91
C LEU A 116 -13.40 4.02 -4.78
N ARG A 117 -14.42 4.78 -4.39
CA ARG A 117 -14.68 6.09 -4.98
C ARG A 117 -13.82 7.15 -4.27
N VAL A 118 -12.87 7.74 -4.99
CA VAL A 118 -12.02 8.81 -4.49
C VAL A 118 -12.78 10.13 -4.65
N THR A 119 -13.16 10.74 -3.53
CA THR A 119 -14.01 11.95 -3.51
C THR A 119 -13.42 13.12 -2.74
N GLN A 120 -12.49 12.84 -1.82
CA GLN A 120 -11.82 13.84 -0.98
C GLN A 120 -10.31 13.61 -0.94
N PRO A 121 -9.49 14.64 -0.69
CA PRO A 121 -8.04 14.50 -0.70
C PRO A 121 -7.51 13.44 0.27
N SER A 122 -8.19 13.19 1.39
CA SER A 122 -7.82 12.11 2.33
C SER A 122 -7.95 10.72 1.73
N ASP A 123 -8.78 10.50 0.72
CA ASP A 123 -8.91 9.21 0.05
C ASP A 123 -7.63 8.85 -0.74
N LEU A 124 -6.93 9.85 -1.29
CA LEU A 124 -5.65 9.65 -1.99
C LEU A 124 -4.55 9.13 -1.05
N TRP A 125 -4.67 9.42 0.24
CA TRP A 125 -3.70 9.00 1.26
C TRP A 125 -4.05 7.67 1.91
N ARG A 126 -5.09 6.97 1.45
CA ARG A 126 -5.38 5.60 1.90
C ARG A 126 -4.28 4.67 1.42
N VAL A 127 -3.88 3.74 2.29
CA VAL A 127 -2.85 2.75 1.98
C VAL A 127 -3.49 1.61 1.21
N CYS A 128 -3.02 1.36 0.00
CA CYS A 128 -3.40 0.24 -0.82
C CYS A 128 -2.25 -0.77 -0.86
N MET A 129 -2.49 -1.95 -0.30
CA MET A 129 -1.66 -3.14 -0.49
C MET A 129 -2.20 -3.94 -1.66
N ARG A 130 -1.38 -4.10 -2.70
CA ARG A 130 -1.72 -4.87 -3.90
C ARG A 130 -0.94 -6.17 -3.92
N SER A 131 -1.63 -7.29 -4.16
CA SER A 131 -0.98 -8.59 -4.38
C SER A 131 -0.19 -8.58 -5.68
N PRO A 132 0.89 -9.39 -5.81
CA PRO A 132 1.65 -9.52 -7.06
C PRO A 132 0.75 -9.82 -8.27
N SER A 133 -0.24 -10.70 -8.09
CA SER A 133 -1.17 -11.12 -9.13
C SER A 133 -2.34 -10.15 -9.42
N SER A 134 -2.39 -8.97 -8.76
CA SER A 134 -3.47 -7.99 -8.93
C SER A 134 -3.24 -7.01 -10.08
N SER A 135 -4.31 -6.55 -10.73
CA SER A 135 -4.28 -5.37 -11.61
C SER A 135 -4.99 -4.18 -10.98
N VAL A 136 -4.62 -2.97 -11.39
CA VAL A 136 -5.34 -1.74 -11.02
C VAL A 136 -6.01 -1.15 -12.23
N ARG A 137 -7.24 -0.68 -12.05
CA ARG A 137 -8.01 0.00 -13.09
C ARG A 137 -8.47 1.37 -12.61
N ILE A 138 -8.50 2.30 -13.55
CA ILE A 138 -9.14 3.60 -13.41
C ILE A 138 -10.16 3.69 -14.55
N PRO A 139 -11.42 3.26 -14.31
CA PRO A 139 -12.42 3.13 -15.36
C PRO A 139 -12.69 4.44 -16.11
N GLU A 140 -12.66 5.58 -15.43
CA GLU A 140 -12.89 6.90 -16.03
C GLU A 140 -11.85 7.28 -17.10
N LEU A 141 -10.65 6.69 -17.05
CA LEU A 141 -9.58 6.90 -18.03
C LEU A 141 -9.38 5.69 -18.97
N GLU A 142 -10.20 4.65 -18.85
CA GLU A 142 -9.98 3.34 -19.51
C GLU A 142 -8.55 2.82 -19.33
N PHE A 143 -7.98 3.06 -18.15
CA PHE A 143 -6.57 2.80 -17.84
C PHE A 143 -6.42 1.57 -16.94
N GLU A 144 -5.45 0.70 -17.25
CA GLU A 144 -5.13 -0.48 -16.46
C GLU A 144 -3.61 -0.66 -16.31
N VAL A 145 -3.19 -1.02 -15.08
CA VAL A 145 -1.84 -1.48 -14.76
C VAL A 145 -1.90 -2.95 -14.39
N GLY A 146 -1.14 -3.77 -15.11
CA GLY A 146 -1.07 -5.21 -14.89
C GLY A 146 -0.44 -5.63 -13.55
N SER A 147 -0.27 -6.94 -13.41
CA SER A 147 0.40 -7.59 -12.29
C SER A 147 1.87 -7.21 -12.19
N GLU A 148 2.41 -7.25 -10.97
CA GLU A 148 3.84 -7.06 -10.69
C GLU A 148 4.45 -8.34 -10.11
N ASN A 149 5.78 -8.44 -10.11
CA ASN A 149 6.47 -9.61 -9.55
C ASN A 149 6.47 -9.64 -8.01
N LYS A 150 6.07 -8.54 -7.37
CA LYS A 150 6.10 -8.34 -5.92
C LYS A 150 4.82 -7.64 -5.47
N ARG A 151 4.54 -7.75 -4.18
CA ARG A 151 3.50 -6.98 -3.52
C ARG A 151 3.95 -5.52 -3.51
N VAL A 152 2.98 -4.60 -3.53
CA VAL A 152 3.27 -3.16 -3.39
C VAL A 152 2.34 -2.60 -2.34
N ILE A 153 2.90 -1.96 -1.32
CA ILE A 153 2.16 -1.30 -0.23
C ILE A 153 2.49 0.18 -0.28
N ASP A 154 1.52 1.00 -0.65
CA ASP A 154 1.73 2.44 -0.77
C ASP A 154 0.38 3.18 -0.73
N SER A 155 0.41 4.50 -0.63
CA SER A 155 -0.79 5.33 -0.78
C SER A 155 -1.33 5.29 -2.22
N ILE A 156 -2.65 5.44 -2.39
CA ILE A 156 -3.26 5.56 -3.73
C ILE A 156 -2.61 6.70 -4.54
N TYR A 157 -2.28 7.82 -3.89
CA TYR A 157 -1.54 8.93 -4.48
C TYR A 157 -0.22 8.48 -5.11
N ASN A 158 0.58 7.72 -4.36
CA ASN A 158 1.89 7.29 -4.81
C ASN A 158 1.82 6.20 -5.86
N HIS A 159 0.82 5.30 -5.80
CA HIS A 159 0.55 4.36 -6.88
C HIS A 159 0.32 5.12 -8.20
N VAL A 160 -0.54 6.13 -8.21
CA VAL A 160 -0.81 6.96 -9.40
C VAL A 160 0.44 7.77 -9.80
N SER A 161 1.17 8.34 -8.84
CA SER A 161 2.42 9.07 -9.11
C SER A 161 3.48 8.18 -9.78
N ARG A 162 3.56 6.91 -9.38
CA ARG A 162 4.44 5.90 -9.99
C ARG A 162 4.01 5.58 -11.43
N MET A 163 2.71 5.51 -11.70
CA MET A 163 2.17 5.34 -13.06
C MET A 163 2.56 6.50 -13.96
N ILE A 164 2.37 7.75 -13.48
CA ILE A 164 2.78 8.99 -14.16
C ILE A 164 4.27 8.95 -14.48
N PHE A 165 5.12 8.63 -13.50
CA PHE A 165 6.56 8.56 -13.68
C PHE A 165 6.97 7.52 -14.73
N ASN A 166 6.41 6.31 -14.64
CA ASN A 166 6.74 5.20 -15.54
C ASN A 166 6.33 5.51 -16.99
N LEU A 167 5.12 6.04 -17.20
CA LEU A 167 4.63 6.42 -18.53
C LEU A 167 5.43 7.60 -19.11
N SER A 168 5.71 8.63 -18.30
CA SER A 168 6.51 9.80 -18.73
C SER A 168 7.91 9.38 -19.15
N ARG A 169 8.53 8.48 -18.39
CA ARG A 169 9.84 7.91 -18.73
C ARG A 169 9.78 7.13 -20.04
N TYR A 170 8.78 6.26 -20.20
CA TYR A 170 8.60 5.48 -21.42
C TYR A 170 8.39 6.38 -22.65
N ALA A 171 7.53 7.39 -22.53
CA ALA A 171 7.31 8.40 -23.55
C ALA A 171 8.56 9.23 -23.87
N SER A 172 9.54 9.32 -22.96
CA SER A 172 10.79 10.07 -23.17
C SER A 172 11.89 9.25 -23.83
N LEU A 173 11.73 7.92 -23.96
CA LEU A 173 12.74 7.06 -24.57
C LEU A 173 12.87 7.33 -26.08
N PRO A 174 14.10 7.50 -26.60
CA PRO A 174 14.31 7.74 -28.03
C PRO A 174 14.08 6.45 -28.85
N GLY A 175 13.40 6.57 -29.98
CA GLY A 175 13.30 5.52 -31.00
C GLY A 175 12.36 4.34 -30.68
N GLN A 176 11.62 4.35 -29.56
CA GLN A 176 10.66 3.29 -29.22
C GLN A 176 9.23 3.56 -29.69
N LEU A 177 8.86 4.83 -29.90
CA LEU A 177 7.49 5.26 -30.13
C LEU A 177 7.41 6.20 -31.32
N THR A 178 6.29 6.14 -32.03
CA THR A 178 5.92 7.18 -33.00
C THR A 178 5.60 8.49 -32.26
N ASP A 179 5.61 9.61 -32.96
CA ASP A 179 5.21 10.90 -32.37
C ASP A 179 3.74 10.87 -31.92
N GLU A 180 2.87 10.19 -32.67
CA GLU A 180 1.46 10.01 -32.33
C GLU A 180 1.28 9.21 -31.02
N ASP A 181 2.01 8.10 -30.85
CA ASP A 181 1.95 7.32 -29.62
C ASP A 181 2.50 8.09 -28.42
N ARG A 182 3.54 8.91 -28.64
CA ARG A 182 4.13 9.78 -27.62
C ARG A 182 3.13 10.83 -27.14
N GLU A 183 2.41 11.47 -28.05
CA GLU A 183 1.35 12.44 -27.72
C GLU A 183 0.22 11.78 -26.93
N LYS A 184 -0.22 10.58 -27.33
CA LYS A 184 -1.26 9.82 -26.59
C LYS A 184 -0.82 9.50 -25.17
N ILE A 185 0.41 9.00 -24.98
CA ILE A 185 0.93 8.69 -23.64
C ILE A 185 1.03 9.97 -22.79
N GLN A 186 1.50 11.08 -23.38
CA GLN A 186 1.56 12.36 -22.67
C GLN A 186 0.17 12.89 -22.28
N SER A 187 -0.84 12.69 -23.13
CA SER A 187 -2.23 12.99 -22.78
C SER A 187 -2.68 12.18 -21.57
N THR A 188 -2.46 10.86 -21.58
CA THR A 188 -2.80 9.98 -20.45
C THR A 188 -2.06 10.37 -19.17
N VAL A 189 -0.79 10.77 -19.27
CA VAL A 189 -0.03 11.29 -18.12
C VAL A 189 -0.72 12.52 -17.54
N SER A 190 -1.14 13.47 -18.37
CA SER A 190 -1.85 14.67 -17.92
C SER A 190 -3.20 14.34 -17.28
N ASP A 191 -3.91 13.35 -17.81
CA ASP A 191 -5.18 12.89 -17.23
C ASP A 191 -4.95 12.26 -15.83
N LEU A 192 -3.90 11.46 -15.66
CA LEU A 192 -3.51 10.87 -14.37
C LEU A 192 -3.10 11.95 -13.35
N GLU A 193 -2.34 12.96 -13.78
CA GLU A 193 -2.01 14.13 -12.93
C GLU A 193 -3.29 14.85 -12.48
N GLY A 194 -4.28 14.95 -13.36
CA GLY A 194 -5.60 15.50 -13.04
C GLY A 194 -6.37 14.74 -11.96
N LEU A 195 -6.13 13.43 -11.81
CA LEU A 195 -6.73 12.62 -10.74
C LEU A 195 -6.16 12.98 -9.36
N LEU A 196 -4.87 13.33 -9.30
CA LEU A 196 -4.19 13.73 -8.06
C LEU A 196 -4.65 15.12 -7.59
N ASP A 197 -4.99 16.00 -8.52
CA ASP A 197 -5.61 17.31 -8.24
C ASP A 197 -7.07 17.18 -7.71
N LEU A 198 -7.69 16.01 -7.92
CA LEU A 198 -9.06 15.68 -7.49
C LEU A 198 -10.13 16.71 -7.91
N LYS A 199 -10.02 17.24 -9.14
CA LYS A 199 -11.03 18.17 -9.70
C LYS A 199 -12.40 17.51 -9.88
N HIS A 200 -12.40 16.21 -10.14
CA HIS A 200 -13.59 15.36 -10.24
C HIS A 200 -13.36 14.07 -9.46
N ALA A 201 -14.43 13.55 -8.85
CA ALA A 201 -14.38 12.25 -8.19
C ALA A 201 -14.18 11.14 -9.21
N TRP A 202 -13.34 10.17 -8.90
CA TRP A 202 -12.95 9.06 -9.79
C TRP A 202 -12.89 7.75 -9.02
N THR A 203 -12.69 6.63 -9.73
CA THR A 203 -12.78 5.29 -9.14
C THR A 203 -11.45 4.57 -9.19
N TRP A 204 -10.97 4.13 -8.02
CA TRP A 204 -9.82 3.25 -7.86
C TRP A 204 -10.28 1.81 -7.75
N GLU A 205 -9.92 0.96 -8.71
CA GLU A 205 -10.23 -0.47 -8.68
C GLU A 205 -8.97 -1.31 -8.57
N VAL A 206 -8.94 -2.27 -7.65
CA VAL A 206 -7.92 -3.32 -7.57
C VAL A 206 -8.59 -4.65 -7.88
N VAL A 207 -8.26 -5.23 -9.03
CA VAL A 207 -8.74 -6.54 -9.45
C VAL A 207 -7.74 -7.58 -8.97
N ASP A 208 -8.16 -8.41 -8.02
CA ASP A 208 -7.27 -9.38 -7.39
C ASP A 208 -7.82 -10.82 -7.48
N PRO A 209 -7.26 -11.66 -8.36
CA PRO A 209 -7.60 -13.07 -8.46
C PRO A 209 -7.31 -13.88 -7.19
N THR A 210 -6.41 -13.39 -6.32
CA THR A 210 -5.98 -14.09 -5.09
C THR A 210 -6.75 -13.64 -3.84
N GLY A 211 -7.45 -12.51 -3.90
CA GLY A 211 -8.19 -11.93 -2.78
C GLY A 211 -7.32 -11.46 -1.61
N MET A 212 -6.05 -11.13 -1.84
CA MET A 212 -5.10 -10.73 -0.79
C MET A 212 -4.82 -9.23 -0.73
N SER A 213 -5.26 -8.47 -1.74
CA SER A 213 -5.14 -7.02 -1.78
C SER A 213 -6.06 -6.40 -0.73
N GLU A 214 -5.65 -5.25 -0.18
CA GLU A 214 -6.40 -4.53 0.85
C GLU A 214 -6.24 -3.01 0.69
N VAL A 215 -7.25 -2.25 1.06
CA VAL A 215 -7.21 -0.78 1.13
C VAL A 215 -7.53 -0.36 2.56
N GLN A 216 -6.67 0.43 3.19
CA GLN A 216 -6.82 0.85 4.57
C GLN A 216 -6.99 2.38 4.67
N PRO A 217 -8.06 2.87 5.33
CA PRO A 217 -9.18 2.10 5.87
C PRO A 217 -10.07 1.49 4.76
N MET A 218 -10.71 0.37 5.09
CA MET A 218 -11.68 -0.32 4.23
C MET A 218 -13.06 0.33 4.20
N ASP A 219 -13.28 1.42 4.97
CA ASP A 219 -14.55 2.16 4.95
C ASP A 219 -14.90 2.59 3.52
N ASP A 220 -16.15 2.43 3.09
CA ASP A 220 -16.60 2.78 1.73
C ASP A 220 -15.88 2.04 0.56
N VAL A 221 -15.08 1.00 0.85
CA VAL A 221 -14.50 0.11 -0.17
C VAL A 221 -15.51 -0.98 -0.50
N GLU A 222 -16.03 -0.97 -1.71
CA GLU A 222 -16.89 -2.03 -2.23
C GLU A 222 -16.03 -3.25 -2.61
N VAL A 223 -16.43 -4.44 -2.17
CA VAL A 223 -15.78 -5.70 -2.53
C VAL A 223 -16.70 -6.48 -3.46
N VAL A 224 -16.34 -6.53 -4.75
CA VAL A 224 -17.14 -7.19 -5.79
C VAL A 224 -16.52 -8.54 -6.12
N PRO A 225 -17.21 -9.67 -5.97
CA PRO A 225 -16.68 -10.98 -6.36
C PRO A 225 -16.37 -11.05 -7.87
N LEU A 226 -15.23 -11.64 -8.23
CA LEU A 226 -14.89 -11.92 -9.61
C LEU A 226 -15.64 -13.16 -10.09
N GLU A 227 -16.46 -13.01 -11.12
CA GLU A 227 -17.07 -14.16 -11.79
C GLU A 227 -15.97 -14.93 -12.53
N MET A 228 -15.57 -16.08 -11.99
CA MET A 228 -14.73 -17.04 -12.69
C MET A 228 -15.54 -17.60 -13.87
N LYS A 229 -15.20 -17.17 -15.09
CA LYS A 229 -15.72 -17.74 -16.34
C LYS A 229 -15.08 -19.09 -16.65
#